data_AF-A0A962LGM6-F1
#
_entry.id   AF-A0A962LGM6-F1
#
_cell.length_a   1.000
_cell.length_b   1.000
_cell.length_c   1.000
_cell.angle_alpha   90.00
_cell.angle_beta   90.00
_cell.angle_gamma   90.00
#
_symmetry.space_group_name_H-M   'P 1'
#
loop_
_entity.id
_entity.type
_entity.pdbx_description
1 polymer ?
#
loop_
_entity_poly.entity_id
_entity_poly.type
_entity_poly.pdbx_seq_one_letter_code
_entity_poly.pdbx_strand_id
1 'polypeptide(L)'
;MFRAAVTRNPRRWLALLLLLLGLQQLAGAALIKAKAWLAPVLIQTAWAQTLARGGEPVKPWSWADTWPVARLQAPAQGVELLVLAGDSGNALAFGPGHATASATLGAAGLAVIGGHRD
;
A
#
# COMPACT_ATOMS: atom_id res chain seq x y z
N MET A 1 34.74 40.72 -33.43
CA MET A 1 34.61 39.40 -32.76
C MET A 1 34.76 39.62 -31.25
N PHE A 2 33.66 39.80 -30.51
CA PHE A 2 33.67 39.89 -29.03
C PHE A 2 32.44 39.13 -28.51
N ARG A 3 32.68 38.06 -27.76
CA ARG A 3 31.63 37.22 -27.13
C ARG A 3 30.98 38.00 -25.99
N ALA A 4 29.66 38.12 -26.00
CA ALA A 4 28.90 38.61 -24.85
C ALA A 4 29.09 37.66 -23.67
N ALA A 5 29.65 38.18 -22.57
CA ALA A 5 29.74 37.44 -21.31
C ALA A 5 28.32 37.31 -20.74
N VAL A 6 27.71 36.13 -20.89
CA VAL A 6 26.47 35.78 -20.20
C VAL A 6 26.76 35.83 -18.70
N THR A 7 26.24 36.84 -18.02
CA THR A 7 26.35 36.94 -16.56
C THR A 7 25.50 35.82 -15.95
N ARG A 8 26.15 34.74 -15.51
CA ARG A 8 25.50 33.69 -14.72
C ARG A 8 25.02 34.33 -13.41
N ASN A 9 23.71 34.57 -13.30
CA ASN A 9 23.10 35.01 -12.05
C ASN A 9 22.85 33.78 -11.16
N PRO A 10 23.68 33.53 -10.12
CA PRO A 10 23.60 32.31 -9.33
C PRO A 10 22.29 32.18 -8.56
N ARG A 11 21.62 33.31 -8.26
CA ARG A 11 20.33 33.34 -7.57
C ARG A 11 19.22 32.70 -8.38
N ARG A 12 19.22 32.86 -9.71
CA ARG A 12 18.23 32.21 -10.60
C ARG A 12 18.40 30.70 -10.60
N TRP A 13 19.64 30.22 -10.64
CA TRP A 13 19.94 28.79 -10.56
C TRP A 13 19.59 28.19 -9.21
N LEU A 14 19.87 28.91 -8.11
CA LEU A 14 19.44 28.51 -6.77
C LEU A 14 17.91 28.43 -6.65
N ALA A 15 17.19 29.42 -7.17
CA ALA A 15 15.73 29.41 -7.17
C ALA A 15 15.15 28.25 -7.98
N LEU A 16 15.72 27.95 -9.15
CA LEU A 16 15.33 26.79 -9.96
C LEU A 16 15.62 25.47 -9.24
N LEU A 17 16.78 25.35 -8.59
CA LEU A 17 17.12 24.16 -7.81
C LEU A 17 16.13 23.93 -6.66
N LEU A 18 15.80 24.99 -5.91
CA LEU A 18 14.83 24.92 -4.81
C LEU A 18 13.42 24.56 -5.31
N LEU A 19 13.00 25.12 -6.46
CA LEU A 19 11.73 24.77 -7.09
C LEU A 19 11.70 23.30 -7.51
N LEU A 20 12.76 22.78 -8.14
CA LEU A 20 12.84 21.38 -8.54
C LEU A 20 12.79 20.44 -7.34
N LEU A 21 13.52 20.77 -6.26
CA LEU A 21 13.49 20.01 -5.02
C LEU A 21 12.09 20.04 -4.39
N GLY A 22 11.43 21.21 -4.35
CA GLY A 22 10.05 21.33 -3.87
C GLY A 22 9.07 20.47 -4.66
N LEU A 23 9.15 20.51 -6.01
CA LEU A 23 8.34 19.67 -6.88
C LEU A 23 8.61 18.18 -6.67
N GLN A 24 9.87 17.79 -6.45
CA GLN A 24 10.24 16.41 -6.14
C GLN A 24 9.57 15.92 -4.84
N GLN A 25 9.57 16.74 -3.79
CA GLN A 25 8.92 16.39 -2.52
C GLN A 25 7.39 16.26 -2.68
N LEU A 26 6.77 17.17 -3.43
CA LEU A 26 5.34 17.12 -3.71
C LEU A 26 4.96 15.90 -4.55
N ALA A 27 5.75 15.56 -5.56
CA ALA A 27 5.55 14.36 -6.37
C ALA A 27 5.66 13.09 -5.53
N GLY A 28 6.64 13.01 -4.62
CA GLY A 28 6.78 11.89 -3.68
C GLY A 28 5.56 11.76 -2.75
N ALA A 29 5.07 12.86 -2.20
CA ALA A 29 3.86 12.84 -1.36
C ALA A 29 2.61 12.42 -2.14
N ALA A 30 2.46 12.92 -3.38
CA ALA A 30 1.35 12.55 -4.26
C ALA A 30 1.38 11.05 -4.59
N LEU A 31 2.57 10.49 -4.83
CA LEU A 31 2.73 9.06 -5.11
C LEU A 31 2.29 8.18 -3.94
N ILE A 32 2.63 8.54 -2.70
CA ILE A 32 2.21 7.80 -1.50
C ILE A 32 0.68 7.81 -1.38
N LYS A 33 0.05 8.98 -1.57
CA LYS A 33 -1.41 9.11 -1.51
C LYS A 33 -2.10 8.31 -2.63
N ALA A 34 -1.57 8.37 -3.85
CA ALA A 34 -2.09 7.60 -4.98
C ALA A 34 -2.02 6.09 -4.70
N LYS A 35 -0.89 5.61 -4.15
CA LYS A 35 -0.75 4.19 -3.77
C LYS A 35 -1.74 3.79 -2.68
N ALA A 36 -1.92 4.63 -1.66
CA ALA A 36 -2.85 4.37 -0.56
C ALA A 36 -4.31 4.30 -1.04
N TRP A 37 -4.69 5.10 -2.04
CA TRP A 37 -6.04 5.04 -2.63
C TRP A 37 -6.24 3.82 -3.53
N LEU A 38 -5.21 3.46 -4.31
CA LEU A 38 -5.30 2.37 -5.28
C LEU A 38 -5.24 0.98 -4.63
N ALA A 39 -4.44 0.80 -3.57
CA ALA A 39 -4.23 -0.50 -2.95
C ALA A 39 -5.51 -1.18 -2.44
N PRO A 40 -6.42 -0.50 -1.69
CA PRO A 40 -7.68 -1.11 -1.25
C PRO A 40 -8.55 -1.57 -2.42
N VAL A 41 -8.61 -0.81 -3.52
CA VAL A 41 -9.38 -1.18 -4.72
C VAL A 41 -8.83 -2.45 -5.36
N LEU A 42 -7.49 -2.54 -5.48
CA LEU A 42 -6.83 -3.73 -6.03
C LEU A 42 -7.00 -4.95 -5.12
N ILE A 43 -6.95 -4.77 -3.79
CA ILE A 43 -7.17 -5.84 -2.81
C ILE A 43 -8.62 -6.36 -2.87
N GLN A 44 -9.60 -5.47 -2.95
CA GLN A 44 -11.01 -5.86 -3.13
C GLN A 44 -11.23 -6.62 -4.44
N THR A 45 -10.57 -6.17 -5.52
CA THR A 45 -10.61 -6.84 -6.82
C THR A 45 -9.99 -8.24 -6.74
N ALA A 46 -8.84 -8.38 -6.07
CA ALA A 46 -8.20 -9.66 -5.84
C ALA A 46 -9.07 -10.61 -5.03
N TRP A 47 -9.74 -10.10 -3.99
CA TRP A 47 -10.69 -10.89 -3.19
C TRP A 47 -11.84 -11.43 -4.03
N ALA A 48 -12.46 -10.57 -4.85
CA ALA A 48 -13.53 -10.99 -5.76
C ALA A 48 -13.06 -12.07 -6.75
N GLN A 49 -11.83 -11.94 -7.27
CA GLN A 49 -11.24 -12.95 -8.15
C GLN A 49 -10.92 -14.27 -7.43
N THR A 50 -10.41 -14.22 -6.20
CA THR A 50 -10.18 -15.41 -5.37
C THR A 50 -11.48 -16.17 -5.13
N LEU A 51 -12.57 -15.47 -4.79
CA LEU A 51 -13.88 -16.10 -4.64
C LEU A 51 -14.37 -16.71 -5.97
N ALA A 52 -14.24 -16.00 -7.09
CA ALA A 52 -14.65 -16.49 -8.40
C ALA A 52 -13.85 -17.72 -8.87
N ARG A 53 -12.61 -17.89 -8.38
CA ARG A 53 -11.73 -19.03 -8.69
C ARG A 53 -11.83 -20.17 -7.67
N GLY A 54 -12.84 -20.16 -6.81
CA GLY A 54 -13.06 -21.23 -5.82
C GLY A 54 -12.09 -21.22 -4.65
N GLY A 55 -11.52 -20.06 -4.31
CA GLY A 55 -10.62 -19.89 -3.17
C GLY A 55 -9.14 -19.88 -3.51
N GLU A 56 -8.78 -19.99 -4.80
CA GLU A 56 -7.38 -19.86 -5.23
C GLU A 56 -6.81 -18.46 -4.91
N PRO A 57 -5.64 -18.37 -4.27
CA PRO A 57 -5.00 -17.10 -3.94
C PRO A 57 -4.74 -16.21 -5.16
N VAL A 58 -5.20 -14.95 -5.10
CA VAL A 58 -4.94 -13.95 -6.15
C VAL A 58 -4.23 -12.75 -5.53
N LYS A 59 -3.08 -12.39 -6.10
CA LYS A 59 -2.35 -11.19 -5.69
C LYS A 59 -3.01 -9.92 -6.25
N PRO A 60 -3.08 -8.83 -5.46
CA PRO A 60 -3.66 -7.56 -5.91
C PRO A 60 -2.84 -6.82 -6.98
N TRP A 61 -1.54 -7.07 -7.04
CA TRP A 61 -0.64 -6.68 -8.12
C TRP A 61 0.47 -7.73 -8.25
N SER A 62 1.16 -7.78 -9.39
CA SER A 62 2.03 -8.92 -9.74
C SER A 62 3.20 -9.17 -8.77
N TRP A 63 3.75 -8.12 -8.17
CA TRP A 63 4.82 -8.20 -7.17
C TRP A 63 4.34 -8.06 -5.72
N ALA A 64 3.05 -8.27 -5.44
CA ALA A 64 2.57 -8.24 -4.06
C ALA A 64 3.09 -9.46 -3.28
N ASP A 65 3.57 -9.23 -2.06
CA ASP A 65 3.99 -10.31 -1.14
C ASP A 65 2.84 -10.83 -0.27
N THR A 66 1.62 -10.36 -0.52
CA THR A 66 0.40 -10.72 0.21
C THR A 66 -0.81 -10.77 -0.72
N TRP A 67 -1.89 -11.36 -0.24
CA TRP A 67 -3.19 -11.49 -0.90
C TRP A 67 -4.30 -11.60 0.16
N PRO A 68 -5.56 -11.25 -0.16
CA PRO A 68 -6.66 -11.39 0.79
C PRO A 68 -6.99 -12.87 1.02
N VAL A 69 -7.12 -13.27 2.29
CA VAL A 69 -7.38 -14.66 2.72
C VAL A 69 -8.70 -14.82 3.45
N ALA A 70 -9.23 -13.75 4.04
CA ALA A 70 -10.52 -13.78 4.71
C ALA A 70 -11.17 -12.39 4.75
N ARG A 71 -12.46 -12.36 5.09
CA ARG A 71 -13.18 -11.13 5.40
C ARG A 71 -13.53 -11.13 6.88
N LEU A 72 -13.05 -10.11 7.60
CA LEU A 72 -13.37 -9.84 8.99
C LEU A 72 -14.56 -8.89 9.07
N GLN A 73 -15.62 -9.29 9.77
CA GLN A 73 -16.80 -8.47 10.00
C GLN A 73 -17.05 -8.37 11.50
N ALA A 74 -17.18 -7.15 12.00
CA ALA A 74 -17.53 -6.86 13.37
C ALA A 74 -18.66 -5.80 13.36
N PRO A 75 -19.93 -6.23 13.17
CA PRO A 75 -21.05 -5.33 12.91
C PRO A 75 -21.32 -4.34 14.05
N ALA A 76 -21.11 -4.76 15.31
CA ALA A 76 -21.28 -3.90 16.47
C ALA A 76 -20.28 -2.72 16.50
N GLN A 77 -19.16 -2.85 15.79
CA GLN A 77 -18.12 -1.83 15.65
C GLN A 77 -18.19 -1.12 14.28
N GLY A 78 -19.11 -1.52 13.39
CA GLY A 78 -19.15 -1.02 12.02
C GLY A 78 -17.91 -1.38 11.19
N VAL A 79 -17.21 -2.46 11.54
CA VAL A 79 -15.94 -2.85 10.89
C VAL A 79 -16.19 -3.95 9.86
N GLU A 80 -15.72 -3.72 8.65
CA GLU A 80 -15.62 -4.72 7.59
C GLU A 80 -14.26 -4.56 6.90
N LEU A 81 -13.39 -5.55 7.03
CA LEU A 81 -12.01 -5.51 6.54
C LEU A 81 -11.65 -6.82 5.85
N LEU A 82 -10.74 -6.74 4.88
CA LEU A 82 -10.10 -7.92 4.31
C LEU A 82 -8.83 -8.24 5.12
N VAL A 83 -8.71 -9.50 5.53
CA VAL A 83 -7.53 -10.04 6.19
C VAL A 83 -6.56 -10.49 5.11
N LEU A 84 -5.32 -10.06 5.23
CA LEU A 84 -4.23 -10.33 4.29
C LEU A 84 -3.37 -11.50 4.77
N ALA A 85 -2.78 -12.22 3.82
CA ALA A 85 -1.82 -13.28 4.10
C ALA A 85 -0.53 -12.70 4.71
N GLY A 86 -0.16 -13.20 5.90
CA GLY A 86 1.06 -12.81 6.59
C GLY A 86 0.90 -11.59 7.49
N ASP A 87 1.85 -11.44 8.40
CA ASP A 87 1.93 -10.46 9.49
C ASP A 87 3.16 -9.54 9.36
N SER A 88 3.74 -9.46 8.16
CA SER A 88 4.83 -8.53 7.87
C SER A 88 4.36 -7.07 7.88
N GLY A 89 5.27 -6.13 8.18
CA GLY A 89 4.95 -4.70 8.15
C GLY A 89 4.42 -4.21 6.79
N ASN A 90 4.84 -4.83 5.69
CA ASN A 90 4.32 -4.50 4.35
C ASN A 90 2.86 -4.91 4.17
N ALA A 91 2.44 -6.06 4.71
CA ALA A 91 1.05 -6.49 4.67
C ALA A 91 0.18 -5.64 5.60
N LEU A 92 0.66 -5.41 6.83
CA LEU A 92 -0.04 -4.63 7.85
C LEU A 92 -0.28 -3.17 7.43
N ALA A 93 0.57 -2.62 6.56
CA ALA A 93 0.38 -1.30 5.97
C ALA A 93 -0.89 -1.17 5.09
N PHE A 94 -1.50 -2.29 4.68
CA PHE A 94 -2.70 -2.29 3.83
C PHE A 94 -3.95 -2.88 4.49
N GLY A 95 -3.84 -3.45 5.70
CA GLY A 95 -4.97 -4.05 6.41
C GLY A 95 -4.52 -5.07 7.47
N PRO A 96 -5.48 -5.68 8.19
CA PRO A 96 -5.15 -6.72 9.16
C PRO A 96 -4.51 -7.93 8.48
N GLY A 97 -3.51 -8.52 9.12
CA GLY A 97 -2.75 -9.68 8.63
C GLY A 97 -2.99 -10.93 9.47
N HIS A 98 -3.07 -12.10 8.82
CA HIS A 98 -3.08 -13.38 9.50
C HIS A 98 -1.66 -13.79 9.89
N ALA A 99 -1.45 -14.10 11.18
CA ALA A 99 -0.14 -14.49 11.68
C ALA A 99 0.27 -15.85 11.14
N THR A 100 1.38 -15.90 10.39
CA THR A 100 1.84 -17.11 9.70
C THR A 100 2.17 -18.24 10.67
N ALA A 101 2.59 -17.91 11.90
CA ALA A 101 2.89 -18.87 12.95
C ALA A 101 1.65 -19.42 13.68
N SER A 102 0.45 -18.92 13.37
CA SER A 102 -0.81 -19.34 13.99
C SER A 102 -1.53 -20.41 13.16
N ALA A 103 -2.59 -21.01 13.71
CA ALA A 103 -3.42 -21.95 12.97
C ALA A 103 -4.05 -21.29 11.74
N THR A 104 -4.24 -22.07 10.68
CA THR A 104 -4.97 -21.62 9.48
C THR A 104 -6.39 -21.18 9.84
N LEU A 105 -6.86 -20.10 9.22
CA LEU A 105 -8.23 -19.61 9.42
C LEU A 105 -9.24 -20.71 9.05
N GLY A 106 -10.14 -21.02 9.98
CA GLY A 106 -11.16 -22.06 9.81
C GLY A 106 -10.71 -23.49 10.14
N ALA A 107 -9.41 -23.72 10.39
CA ALA A 107 -8.92 -25.00 10.88
C ALA A 107 -9.01 -25.12 12.41
N ALA A 108 -8.79 -26.33 12.93
CA ALA A 108 -8.67 -26.54 14.37
C ALA A 108 -7.37 -25.87 14.91
N GLY A 109 -7.50 -25.12 16.00
CA GLY A 109 -6.38 -24.42 16.65
C GLY A 109 -6.63 -22.92 16.84
N LEU A 110 -5.67 -22.22 17.44
CA LEU A 110 -5.72 -20.78 17.64
C LEU A 110 -5.20 -20.06 16.39
N ALA A 111 -6.08 -19.39 15.65
CA ALA A 111 -5.71 -18.46 14.61
C ALA A 111 -5.59 -17.05 15.16
N VAL A 112 -4.56 -16.30 14.74
CA VAL A 112 -4.29 -14.95 15.22
C VAL A 112 -4.33 -13.98 14.03
N ILE A 113 -5.08 -12.89 14.19
CA ILE A 113 -5.14 -11.79 13.23
C ILE A 113 -4.61 -10.53 13.94
N GLY A 114 -3.58 -9.92 13.37
CA GLY A 114 -2.99 -8.68 13.85
C GLY A 114 -3.39 -7.49 12.99
N GLY A 115 -3.48 -6.31 13.57
CA GLY A 115 -3.76 -5.07 12.85
C GLY A 115 -3.28 -3.85 13.63
N HIS A 116 -3.14 -2.72 12.94
CA HIS A 116 -2.85 -1.45 13.60
C HIS A 116 -4.06 -0.95 14.40
N ARG A 117 -3.77 -0.20 15.47
CA ARG A 117 -4.78 0.49 16.29
C ARG A 117 -4.90 1.92 15.77
N ASP A 118 -5.51 2.04 14.60
CA ASP A 118 -5.81 3.33 13.97
C ASP A 118 -7.16 3.90 14.44
#